data_AF-A0A957ZIN9-F1
#
_entry.id   AF-A0A957ZIN9-F1
#
_cell.length_a   1.000
_cell.length_b   1.000
_cell.length_c   1.000
_cell.angle_alpha   90.00
_cell.angle_beta   90.00
_cell.angle_gamma   90.00
#
_symmetry.space_group_name_H-M   'P 1'
#
loop_
_entity.id
_entity.type
_entity.pdbx_description
1 polymer ?
#
loop_
_entity_poly.entity_id
_entity_poly.type
_entity_poly.pdbx_seq_one_letter_code
_entity_poly.pdbx_strand_id
1 'polypeptide(L)' 'MALVLLIDGHSQAYRAYFGMKTPLSTRKGEPTAAVYGFARKLLATLREVKPDYVAVA' A
#
# COMPACT_ATOMS: atom_id res chain seq x y z
N MET A 1 -19.02 -9.77 -15.27
CA MET A 1 -18.12 -10.71 -14.54
C MET A 1 -17.55 -9.94 -13.36
N ALA A 2 -17.44 -10.58 -12.19
CA ALA A 2 -16.88 -9.92 -11.01
C ALA A 2 -15.34 -9.90 -11.06
N LEU A 3 -14.73 -8.76 -10.71
CA LEU A 3 -13.30 -8.57 -10.63
C LEU A 3 -12.81 -8.67 -9.17
N VAL A 4 -11.85 -9.57 -8.93
CA VAL A 4 -11.18 -9.70 -7.63
C VAL A 4 -9.74 -9.19 -7.75
N LEU A 5 -9.39 -8.19 -6.95
CA LEU A 5 -8.02 -7.68 -6.84
C LEU A 5 -7.28 -8.40 -5.70
N LEU A 6 -6.25 -9.17 -6.05
CA LEU A 6 -5.38 -9.85 -5.09
C LEU A 6 -4.07 -9.07 -4.93
N ILE A 7 -3.68 -8.80 -3.69
CA ILE A 7 -2.49 -8.02 -3.37
C ILE A 7 -1.58 -8.84 -2.47
N ASP A 8 -0.33 -9.01 -2.91
CA ASP A 8 0.76 -9.47 -2.05
C ASP A 8 1.19 -8.31 -1.12
N GLY A 9 0.71 -8.35 0.12
CA GLY A 9 0.90 -7.32 1.13
C GLY A 9 2.36 -7.17 1.52
N HIS A 10 3.06 -8.29 1.75
CA HIS A 10 4.48 -8.28 2.14
C HIS A 10 5.35 -7.62 1.07
N SER A 11 5.21 -8.04 -0.18
CA SER A 11 5.97 -7.52 -1.32
C SER A 11 5.68 -6.04 -1.58
N GLN A 12 4.42 -5.60 -1.44
CA GLN A 12 4.08 -4.19 -1.59
C GLN A 12 4.56 -3.34 -0.41
N ALA A 13 4.49 -3.82 0.83
CA ALA A 13 5.00 -3.11 2.00
C ALA A 13 6.53 -2.95 1.92
N TYR A 14 7.26 -4.00 1.50
CA TYR A 14 8.69 -3.94 1.26
C TYR A 14 9.04 -2.87 0.22
N ARG A 15 8.37 -2.91 -0.96
CA ARG A 15 8.57 -1.88 -1.99
C ARG A 15 8.22 -0.48 -1.51
N ALA A 16 7.15 -0.32 -0.73
CA ALA A 16 6.75 0.97 -0.18
C ALA A 16 7.81 1.53 0.79
N TYR A 17 8.41 0.67 1.61
CA TYR A 17 9.48 1.05 2.54
C TYR A 17 10.74 1.49 1.80
N PHE A 18 11.28 0.63 0.92
CA PHE A 18 12.55 0.90 0.23
C PHE A 18 12.44 1.87 -0.96
N GLY A 19 11.24 2.07 -1.50
CA GLY A 19 11.00 3.01 -2.60
C GLY A 19 10.85 4.47 -2.14
N MET A 20 10.77 4.72 -0.84
CA MET A 20 10.54 6.06 -0.32
C MET A 20 11.86 6.84 -0.18
N LYS A 21 11.94 7.98 -0.86
CA LYS A 21 13.14 8.83 -0.82
C LYS A 21 13.23 9.69 0.44
N THR A 22 12.08 10.02 1.03
CA THR A 22 12.00 10.86 2.23
C THR A 22 11.55 10.00 3.41
N PRO A 23 12.31 9.94 4.51
CA PRO A 23 11.87 9.21 5.69
C PRO A 23 10.61 9.86 6.29
N LEU A 24 9.63 9.03 6.62
CA LEU A 24 8.41 9.45 7.30
C LEU A 24 8.37 8.82 8.69
N SER A 25 8.00 9.62 9.69
CA SER A 25 7.82 9.15 11.06
C SER A 25 6.68 9.87 11.77
N THR A 26 6.16 9.27 12.83
CA THR A 26 5.22 9.92 13.75
C THR A 26 5.94 10.99 14.58
N ARG A 27 5.18 11.81 15.33
CA ARG A 27 5.75 12.78 16.28
C ARG A 27 6.64 12.16 17.35
N LYS A 28 6.49 10.85 17.61
CA LYS A 28 7.30 10.09 18.57
C LYS A 28 8.52 9.42 17.90
N GLY A 29 8.74 9.64 16.60
CA GLY A 29 9.87 9.09 15.85
C GLY A 29 9.64 7.70 15.25
N GLU A 30 8.46 7.09 15.42
CA GLU A 30 8.16 5.77 14.85
C GLU A 30 8.09 5.84 13.31
N PRO A 31 8.84 5.01 12.57
CA PRO A 31 8.82 5.02 11.11
C PRO A 31 7.46 4.65 10.51
N THR A 32 7.02 5.39 9.50
CA THR A 32 5.70 5.19 8.86
C THR A 32 5.75 5.04 7.34
N ALA A 33 6.94 5.05 6.74
CA ALA A 33 7.13 4.98 5.30
C ALA A 33 6.40 3.79 4.65
N ALA A 34 6.58 2.58 5.16
CA ALA A 34 5.93 1.38 4.60
C ALA A 34 4.40 1.50 4.59
N VAL A 35 3.81 1.92 5.71
CA VAL A 35 2.36 2.04 5.90
C VAL A 35 1.80 3.14 4.99
N TYR A 36 2.43 4.30 4.97
CA TYR A 36 2.00 5.42 4.14
C TYR A 36 2.06 5.09 2.64
N GLY A 37 3.19 4.52 2.19
CA GLY A 37 3.40 4.17 0.79
C GLY A 37 2.44 3.06 0.33
N PHE A 38 2.26 2.02 1.14
CA PHE A 38 1.32 0.93 0.84
C PHE A 38 -0.11 1.45 0.73
N ALA A 39 -0.60 2.19 1.74
CA ALA A 39 -1.98 2.70 1.75
C ALA A 39 -2.23 3.68 0.60
N ARG A 40 -1.27 4.58 0.29
CA ARG A 40 -1.38 5.50 -0.84
C ARG A 40 -1.54 4.75 -2.17
N LYS A 41 -0.72 3.71 -2.39
CA LYS A 41 -0.75 2.91 -3.60
C LYS A 41 -2.03 2.09 -3.70
N LEU A 42 -2.46 1.45 -2.61
CA LEU A 42 -3.72 0.72 -2.51
C LEU A 42 -4.90 1.62 -2.91
N LEU A 43 -5.03 2.79 -2.28
CA LEU A 43 -6.12 3.73 -2.57
C LEU A 43 -6.10 4.21 -4.03
N ALA A 44 -4.93 4.41 -4.63
CA ALA A 44 -4.82 4.75 -6.05
C ALA A 44 -5.32 3.60 -6.93
N THR A 45 -4.85 2.38 -6.68
CA THR A 45 -5.26 1.19 -7.44
C THR A 45 -6.76 0.92 -7.32
N LEU A 46 -7.37 1.09 -6.14
CA LEU A 46 -8.81 0.90 -5.96
C LEU A 46 -9.63 1.89 -6.80
N ARG A 47 -9.19 3.15 -6.93
CA ARG A 47 -9.85 4.17 -7.77
C ARG A 47 -9.73 3.88 -9.26
N GLU A 48 -8.58 3.32 -9.67
CA GLU A 48 -8.28 3.03 -11.07
C GLU A 48 -8.95 1.74 -11.54
N VAL A 49 -8.79 0.65 -10.77
CA VAL A 49 -9.24 -0.70 -11.14
C VAL A 49 -10.73 -0.92 -10.84
N LYS A 50 -11.27 -0.26 -9.80
CA LYS A 50 -12.67 -0.42 -9.35
C LYS A 50 -13.11 -1.89 -9.23
N PRO A 51 -12.38 -2.73 -8.47
CA PRO A 51 -12.73 -4.14 -8.33
C PRO A 51 -13.99 -4.33 -7.47
N ASP A 52 -14.70 -5.43 -7.66
CA ASP A 52 -15.84 -5.82 -6.83
C ASP A 52 -15.37 -6.37 -5.47
N TYR A 53 -14.20 -7.03 -5.44
CA TYR A 53 -13.62 -7.61 -4.23
C TYR A 53 -12.11 -7.37 -4.17
N VAL A 54 -11.58 -7.31 -2.95
CA VAL A 54 -10.15 -7.12 -2.68
C VAL A 54 -9.72 -8.09 -1.59
N ALA A 55 -8.55 -8.70 -1.75
CA ALA A 55 -7.88 -9.45 -0.70
C ALA A 55 -6.39 -9.09 -0.65
N VAL A 56 -5.85 -9.06 0.57
CA VAL A 56 -4.43 -8.82 0.85
C VAL A 56 -3.90 -9.97 1.69
N ALA A 57 -2.75 -10.54 1.31
CA ALA A 57 -2.07 -11.62 2.02
C ALA A 57 -0.65 -11.21 2.43
#